data_AF-A0A523R1F0-F1
#
_entry.id   AF-A0A523R1F0-F1
#
_cell.length_a   1.000
_cell.length_b   1.000
_cell.length_c   1.000
_cell.angle_alpha   90.00
_cell.angle_beta   90.00
_cell.angle_gamma   90.00
#
_symmetry.space_group_name_H-M   'P 1'
#
loop_
_entity.id
_entity.type
_entity.pdbx_description
1 polymer ?
#
loop_
_entity_poly.entity_id
_entity_poly.type
_entity_poly.pdbx_seq_one_letter_code
_entity_poly.pdbx_strand_id
1 'polypeptide(L)'
;MLNYNVMMKNKETLKEEIIKIIKETIKEQFIEKDIELIDLELKGNEKKRFLRVFINNKKDGITLNDCEHLSKSLSVMLDINDPIRTEYTLEVSSPGGRKRKIF
;
A
#
# COMPACT_ATOMS: atom_id res chain seq x y z
N MET A 1 -2.23 -24.78 22.85
CA MET A 1 -2.46 -23.36 23.15
C MET A 1 -1.53 -22.54 22.28
N LEU A 2 -2.03 -21.93 21.19
CA LEU A 2 -1.21 -21.06 20.36
C LEU A 2 -0.98 -19.74 21.10
N ASN A 3 0.31 -19.43 21.31
CA ASN A 3 0.79 -18.26 22.02
C ASN A 3 0.32 -16.97 21.31
N TYR A 4 -0.47 -16.16 21.99
CA TYR A 4 -0.98 -14.86 21.48
C TYR A 4 0.14 -13.93 20.98
N ASN A 5 1.35 -14.08 21.54
CA ASN A 5 2.56 -13.35 21.13
C ASN A 5 3.05 -13.67 19.69
N VAL A 6 2.69 -14.84 19.12
CA VAL A 6 3.08 -15.20 17.74
C VAL A 6 2.19 -14.49 16.70
N MET A 7 0.90 -14.33 16.98
CA MET A 7 -0.03 -13.65 16.06
C MET A 7 0.22 -12.14 15.95
N MET A 8 0.65 -11.49 17.05
CA MET A 8 0.93 -10.04 17.05
C MET A 8 2.26 -9.70 16.36
N LYS A 9 3.30 -10.54 16.51
CA LYS A 9 4.57 -10.38 15.78
C LYS A 9 4.39 -10.43 14.26
N ASN A 10 3.50 -11.30 13.75
CA ASN A 10 3.26 -11.46 12.31
C ASN A 10 2.65 -10.23 11.62
N LYS A 11 1.86 -9.41 12.33
CA LYS A 11 1.21 -8.24 11.71
C LYS A 11 2.19 -7.09 11.51
N GLU A 12 3.09 -6.88 12.47
CA GLU A 12 4.10 -5.83 12.40
C GLU A 12 5.11 -6.13 11.30
N THR A 13 5.62 -7.37 11.24
CA THR A 13 6.56 -7.81 10.19
C THR A 13 5.95 -7.78 8.79
N LEU A 14 4.67 -8.16 8.64
CA LEU A 14 3.96 -8.08 7.36
C LEU A 14 3.87 -6.63 6.86
N LYS A 15 3.54 -5.68 7.75
CA LYS A 15 3.42 -4.28 7.38
C LYS A 15 4.76 -3.73 6.91
N GLU A 16 5.85 -4.08 7.57
CA GLU A 16 7.21 -3.68 7.18
C GLU A 16 7.60 -4.22 5.79
N GLU A 17 7.28 -5.47 5.49
CA GLU A 17 7.55 -6.09 4.19
C GLU A 17 6.80 -5.38 3.06
N ILE A 18 5.51 -5.11 3.25
CA ILE A 18 4.70 -4.36 2.27
C ILE A 18 5.25 -2.94 2.08
N ILE A 19 5.61 -2.26 3.17
CA ILE A 19 6.21 -0.91 3.11
C ILE A 19 7.50 -0.93 2.28
N LYS A 20 8.33 -1.96 2.46
CA LYS A 20 9.58 -2.11 1.74
C LYS A 20 9.33 -2.22 0.23
N ILE A 21 8.45 -3.15 -0.17
CA ILE A 21 8.06 -3.34 -1.57
C ILE A 21 7.56 -2.02 -2.17
N ILE A 22 6.64 -1.33 -1.49
CA ILE A 22 6.09 -0.06 -1.97
C ILE A 22 7.17 1.00 -2.15
N LYS A 23 8.09 1.15 -1.19
CA LYS A 23 9.17 2.12 -1.28
C LYS A 23 10.14 1.82 -2.42
N GLU A 24 10.44 0.55 -2.67
CA GLU A 24 11.28 0.13 -3.79
C GLU A 24 10.58 0.42 -5.12
N THR A 25 9.31 0.07 -5.26
CA THR A 25 8.53 0.38 -6.47
C THR A 25 8.43 1.88 -6.74
N ILE A 26 8.18 2.71 -5.71
CA ILE A 26 8.14 4.17 -5.88
C ILE A 26 9.49 4.68 -6.39
N LYS A 27 10.61 4.23 -5.81
CA LYS A 27 11.95 4.66 -6.25
C LYS A 27 12.24 4.28 -7.70
N GLU A 28 11.86 3.08 -8.11
CA GLU A 28 12.10 2.59 -9.48
C GLU A 28 11.25 3.28 -10.54
N GLN A 29 9.97 3.54 -10.23
CA GLN A 29 9.03 4.13 -11.19
C GLN A 29 9.10 5.66 -11.24
N PHE A 30 9.53 6.30 -10.15
CA PHE A 30 9.49 7.75 -9.97
C PHE A 30 10.85 8.34 -9.61
N ILE A 31 11.91 7.93 -10.31
CA ILE A 31 13.30 8.34 -10.04
C ILE A 31 13.47 9.87 -9.99
N GLU A 32 12.79 10.58 -10.89
CA GLU A 32 12.90 12.04 -11.02
C GLU A 32 11.82 12.82 -10.25
N LYS A 33 10.82 12.14 -9.68
CA LYS A 33 9.74 12.78 -8.91
C LYS A 33 9.95 12.57 -7.41
N ASP A 34 9.66 13.60 -6.62
CA ASP A 34 9.77 13.57 -5.16
C ASP A 34 8.52 12.93 -4.53
N ILE A 35 8.19 11.71 -4.96
CA ILE A 35 7.04 10.95 -4.44
C ILE A 35 7.46 10.15 -3.21
N GLU A 36 6.65 10.24 -2.16
CA GLU A 36 6.86 9.52 -0.92
C GLU A 36 5.61 8.78 -0.45
N LEU A 37 5.84 7.64 0.21
CA LEU A 37 4.82 6.94 0.98
C LEU A 37 4.55 7.70 2.28
N ILE A 38 3.32 8.16 2.45
CA ILE A 38 2.85 8.88 3.63
C ILE A 38 2.25 7.91 4.66
N ASP A 39 1.39 7.00 4.22
CA ASP A 39 0.74 6.04 5.11
C ASP A 39 0.36 4.76 4.39
N LEU A 40 0.20 3.69 5.16
CA LEU A 40 -0.22 2.38 4.72
C LEU A 40 -1.28 1.83 5.67
N GLU A 41 -2.47 1.57 5.14
CA GLU A 41 -3.56 0.95 5.89
C GLU A 41 -3.91 -0.43 5.32
N LEU A 42 -3.78 -1.46 6.14
CA LEU A 42 -4.32 -2.78 5.86
C LEU A 42 -5.53 -3.03 6.76
N LYS A 43 -6.73 -2.99 6.19
CA LYS A 43 -8.01 -3.08 6.92
C LYS A 43 -8.88 -4.20 6.38
N GLY A 44 -9.89 -4.58 7.15
CA GLY A 44 -10.89 -5.59 6.76
C GLY A 44 -10.62 -6.98 7.31
N ASN A 45 -11.45 -7.93 6.90
CA ASN A 45 -11.34 -9.35 7.25
C ASN A 45 -10.78 -10.17 6.06
N GLU A 46 -10.60 -11.47 6.22
CA GLU A 46 -10.02 -12.35 5.19
C GLU A 46 -10.80 -12.38 3.86
N LYS A 47 -12.09 -12.00 3.86
CA LYS A 47 -12.95 -12.02 2.66
C LYS A 47 -13.09 -10.65 1.98
N LYS A 48 -12.76 -9.56 2.69
CA LYS A 48 -12.91 -8.17 2.23
C LYS A 48 -11.77 -7.33 2.80
N ARG A 49 -10.55 -7.64 2.39
CA ARG A 49 -9.36 -6.92 2.84
C ARG A 49 -9.07 -5.76 1.91
N PHE A 50 -8.64 -4.63 2.46
CA PHE A 50 -8.26 -3.43 1.74
C PHE A 50 -6.83 -3.06 2.10
N LEU A 51 -5.97 -2.93 1.09
CA LEU A 51 -4.64 -2.35 1.21
C LEU A 51 -4.68 -0.95 0.60
N ARG A 52 -4.59 0.07 1.45
CA ARG A 52 -4.54 1.48 1.03
C ARG A 52 -3.15 2.03 1.17
N VAL A 53 -2.66 2.61 0.09
CA VAL A 53 -1.34 3.22 -0.01
C VAL A 53 -1.54 4.72 -0.23
N PHE A 54 -1.09 5.51 0.73
CA PHE A 54 -1.16 6.97 0.64
C PHE A 54 0.17 7.54 0.19
N ILE A 55 0.18 8.26 -0.94
CA ILE A 55 1.38 8.88 -1.50
C ILE A 55 1.25 10.39 -1.57
N ASN A 56 2.36 11.10 -1.44
CA ASN A 56 2.41 12.54 -1.67
C ASN A 56 3.61 12.89 -2.56
N ASN A 57 3.53 14.03 -3.23
CA ASN A 57 4.65 14.63 -3.93
C ASN A 57 4.95 15.97 -3.28
N LYS A 58 6.18 16.16 -2.81
CA LYS A 58 6.57 17.38 -2.09
C LYS A 58 6.57 18.64 -2.96
N LYS A 59 6.67 18.49 -4.28
CA LYS A 59 6.82 19.62 -5.21
C LYS A 59 5.51 20.01 -5.90
N ASP A 60 4.90 19.07 -6.62
CA ASP A 60 3.85 19.38 -7.60
C ASP A 60 2.50 18.71 -7.29
N GLY A 61 2.36 18.11 -6.11
CA GLY A 61 1.19 17.31 -5.77
C GLY A 61 1.11 16.00 -6.58
N ILE A 62 0.09 15.19 -6.26
CA ILE A 62 -0.11 13.88 -6.89
C ILE A 62 -1.23 13.97 -7.92
N THR A 63 -0.92 13.58 -9.16
CA THR A 63 -1.92 13.50 -10.23
C THR A 63 -2.64 12.14 -10.22
N LEU A 64 -3.79 12.06 -10.87
CA LEU A 64 -4.51 10.80 -11.04
C LEU A 64 -3.65 9.76 -11.80
N ASN A 65 -2.87 10.21 -12.78
CA ASN A 65 -1.98 9.36 -13.56
C ASN A 65 -0.85 8.78 -12.71
N ASP A 66 -0.32 9.53 -11.74
CA ASP A 66 0.67 9.02 -10.79
C ASP A 66 0.09 7.91 -9.92
N CYS A 67 -1.15 8.09 -9.42
CA CYS A 67 -1.85 7.05 -8.67
C CYS A 67 -2.12 5.80 -9.52
N GLU A 68 -2.59 5.96 -10.77
CA GLU A 68 -2.89 4.85 -11.66
C GLU A 68 -1.62 4.07 -12.03
N HIS A 69 -0.55 4.78 -12.39
CA HIS A 69 0.73 4.17 -12.72
C HIS A 69 1.30 3.40 -11.54
N LEU A 70 1.34 4.02 -10.35
CA LEU A 70 1.82 3.35 -9.16
C LEU A 70 0.92 2.15 -8.79
N SER A 71 -0.40 2.27 -8.91
CA SER A 71 -1.33 1.17 -8.60
C SER A 71 -1.06 -0.07 -9.47
N LYS A 72 -0.77 0.13 -10.76
CA LYS A 72 -0.44 -0.97 -11.68
C LYS A 72 0.88 -1.64 -11.29
N SER A 73 1.92 -0.84 -11.08
CA SER A 73 3.25 -1.37 -10.71
C SER A 73 3.23 -2.07 -9.36
N LEU A 74 2.51 -1.53 -8.37
CA LEU A 74 2.34 -2.16 -7.06
C LEU A 74 1.55 -3.46 -7.13
N SER A 75 0.51 -3.55 -7.97
CA SER A 75 -0.22 -4.81 -8.17
C SER A 75 0.73 -5.92 -8.60
N VAL A 76 1.56 -5.66 -9.61
CA VAL A 76 2.54 -6.62 -10.12
C VAL A 76 3.57 -7.00 -9.05
N MET A 77 4.13 -6.01 -8.35
CA MET A 77 5.16 -6.27 -7.34
C MET A 77 4.62 -7.02 -6.12
N LEU A 78 3.39 -6.72 -5.70
CA LEU A 78 2.73 -7.44 -4.61
C LEU A 78 2.33 -8.86 -5.03
N ASP A 79 1.94 -9.09 -6.28
CA ASP A 79 1.66 -10.44 -6.79
C ASP A 79 2.93 -11.29 -6.88
N ILE A 80 4.07 -10.71 -7.27
CA ILE A 80 5.36 -11.41 -7.34
C ILE A 80 5.87 -11.78 -5.94
N ASN A 81 5.80 -10.85 -5.00
CA ASN A 81 6.33 -11.06 -3.65
C ASN A 81 5.34 -11.79 -2.72
N ASP A 82 4.05 -11.81 -3.07
CA ASP A 82 2.93 -12.39 -2.32
C ASP A 82 2.99 -12.21 -0.79
N PRO A 83 3.20 -10.98 -0.27
CA PRO A 83 3.26 -10.76 1.18
C PRO A 83 1.90 -11.02 1.85
N ILE A 84 0.79 -10.80 1.12
CA ILE A 84 -0.58 -10.94 1.63
C ILE A 84 -1.24 -12.17 1.00
N ARG A 85 -1.18 -13.30 1.72
CA ARG A 85 -1.74 -14.60 1.28
C ARG A 85 -3.28 -14.69 1.15
N THR A 86 -3.99 -13.58 1.31
CA THR A 86 -5.46 -13.53 1.29
C THR A 86 -5.88 -12.48 0.28
N GLU A 87 -7.00 -12.70 -0.40
CA GLU A 87 -7.54 -11.73 -1.36
C GLU A 87 -7.71 -10.34 -0.73
N TYR A 88 -7.34 -9.31 -1.49
CA TYR A 88 -7.42 -7.92 -1.08
C TYR A 88 -7.71 -7.00 -2.25
N THR A 89 -8.27 -5.83 -1.97
CA THR A 89 -8.39 -4.73 -2.92
C THR A 89 -7.28 -3.71 -2.65
N LEU A 90 -6.46 -3.44 -3.67
CA LEU A 90 -5.44 -2.39 -3.64
C LEU A 90 -6.04 -1.04 -4.02
N GLU A 91 -5.71 0.00 -3.26
CA GLU A 91 -6.08 1.40 -3.55
C GLU A 91 -4.86 2.30 -3.30
N VAL A 92 -4.52 3.14 -4.30
CA VAL A 92 -3.48 4.16 -4.19
C VAL A 92 -4.15 5.53 -4.21
N SER A 93 -3.81 6.41 -3.27
CA SER A 93 -4.44 7.73 -3.13
C SER A 93 -3.51 8.77 -2.54
N SER A 94 -3.82 10.05 -2.72
CA SER A 94 -3.12 11.13 -2.01
C SER A 94 -3.78 11.43 -0.65
N PRO A 95 -3.01 11.86 0.37
CA PRO A 95 -3.57 12.28 1.65
C PRO A 95 -4.40 13.56 1.44
N GLY A 96 -5.72 13.42 1.42
CA GLY A 96 -6.64 14.54 1.16
C GLY A 96 -7.71 14.25 0.12
N GLY A 97 -7.60 13.15 -0.63
CA GLY A 97 -8.69 12.63 -1.44
C GLY A 97 -9.84 12.18 -0.53
N ARG A 98 -10.97 12.90 -0.58
CA ARG A 98 -12.19 12.66 0.22
C ARG A 98 -12.42 11.17 0.51
N LYS A 99 -12.57 10.82 1.79
CA LYS A 99 -13.09 9.53 2.27
C LYS A 99 -14.35 9.19 1.49
N ARG A 100 -14.26 8.32 0.49
CA ARG A 100 -15.42 7.87 -0.27
C ARG A 100 -16.27 7.04 0.70
N LYS A 101 -17.39 7.61 1.16
CA LYS A 101 -18.46 6.85 1.82
C LYS A 101 -18.85 5.73 0.87
N ILE A 102 -18.58 4.51 1.27
CA ILE A 102 -19.11 3.32 0.62
C ILE A 102 -20.56 3.23 1.13
N PHE A 103 -21.53 3.40 0.23
CA PHE A 103 -22.92 3.01 0.49
C PHE A 103 -23.03 1.49 0.45
#